data_AF-A0A536D5F5-F1
#
_entry.id   AF-A0A536D5F5-F1
#
_cell.length_a   1.000
_cell.length_b   1.000
_cell.length_c   1.000
_cell.angle_alpha   90.00
_cell.angle_beta   90.00
_cell.angle_gamma   90.00
#
_symmetry.space_group_name_H-M   'P 1'
#
loop_
_entity.id
_entity.type
_entity.pdbx_description
1 polymer ?
#
loop_
_entity_poly.entity_id
_entity_poly.type
_entity_poly.pdbx_seq_one_letter_code
_entity_poly.pdbx_strand_id
1 'polypeptide(L)'
;MTLIEAVREALREEMERDERVVVLGEDVGPLGGVFRATDGLLAKFGPERVIDTPMMELGIAGLAVGMAMRGLRPVAEIQFADFIHAAADHIISDAARIRFRTNGDAACPLVIRTAYGGGLRGGPYHSQSVEAYYSHVPGLRVVAASFPGDAKGLLTSAIRHPDPVLFLEHKRTYRAIRGEVPEGDYVLPLERANVARHGQHVTVVAWGWVLHESLAAAQQLAAEGIEVEVIDPRSLNPLDTDTLLESVRRTGRLCVVHEDARTMGLGAEIAAIVAERALDDLRAPVERLTMPDVAGIPASGPMEDYLIPDRARIGTALRALARVDRGQRGVVSVNGRESPPPPLGEGWGEGGIRPDASWTELVSEAAREIPQAASVVEVDLTNLTRRLDASRETWRRRGIEPSFTPFFAEALLQALHEVPHANAAFDPVGRGIRGYPAVHLAVSVTNAHGSAASHAVIRDADTRNVLGLAVEIDALRAADAGDPAVLVDGTVSLADFGPGSAMYAAPLVLPGQVAAVRVGAVDERVVARERGFALAPTAFLCASIDHRALDGMDAGALLGAMKRVLERE
;
A
#
# COMPACT_ATOMS: atom_id res chain seq x y z
N MET A 1 12.60 19.53 26.57
CA MET A 1 13.81 18.84 26.09
C MET A 1 13.61 18.40 24.65
N THR A 2 14.68 18.13 23.92
CA THR A 2 14.67 17.45 22.61
C THR A 2 14.43 15.95 22.81
N LEU A 3 14.08 15.23 21.74
CA LEU A 3 13.84 13.78 21.81
C LEU A 3 15.11 13.02 22.21
N ILE A 4 16.27 13.38 21.65
CA ILE A 4 17.56 12.76 22.00
C ILE A 4 17.93 12.97 23.47
N GLU A 5 17.63 14.14 24.04
CA GLU A 5 17.86 14.42 25.46
C GLU A 5 16.96 13.55 26.35
N ALA A 6 15.71 13.32 25.93
CA ALA A 6 14.77 12.47 26.67
C ALA A 6 15.17 10.98 26.64
N VAL A 7 15.69 10.50 25.50
CA VAL A 7 16.30 9.16 25.39
C VAL A 7 17.46 9.02 26.36
N ARG A 8 18.38 9.99 26.37
CA ARG A 8 19.54 9.99 27.27
C ARG A 8 19.12 10.02 28.75
N GLU A 9 18.09 10.79 29.07
CA GLU A 9 17.54 10.86 30.42
C GLU A 9 16.96 9.51 30.87
N ALA A 10 16.16 8.84 30.03
CA ALA A 10 15.63 7.51 30.33
C ALA A 10 16.74 6.47 30.53
N LEU A 11 17.76 6.46 29.67
CA LEU A 11 18.91 5.56 29.82
C LEU A 11 19.63 5.82 31.15
N ARG A 12 19.92 7.08 31.45
CA ARG A 12 20.59 7.48 32.70
C ARG A 12 19.79 7.03 33.92
N GLU A 13 18.48 7.30 33.95
CA GLU A 13 17.63 6.99 35.10
C GLU A 13 17.47 5.48 35.29
N GLU A 14 17.28 4.71 34.22
CA GLU A 14 17.17 3.26 34.34
C GLU A 14 18.50 2.59 34.71
N MET A 15 19.64 3.13 34.25
CA MET A 15 20.96 2.65 34.67
C MET A 15 21.30 2.98 36.12
N GLU A 16 20.82 4.12 36.64
CA GLU A 16 20.89 4.47 38.08
C GLU A 16 19.99 3.56 38.92
N ARG A 17 18.81 3.23 38.40
CA ARG A 17 17.79 2.45 39.10
C ARG A 17 18.15 0.98 39.20
N ASP A 18 18.75 0.40 38.16
CA ASP A 18 19.00 -1.03 38.08
C ASP A 18 20.42 -1.31 37.57
N GLU A 19 21.25 -1.88 38.45
CA GLU A 19 22.65 -2.22 38.14
C GLU A 19 22.80 -3.24 37.02
N ARG A 20 21.73 -3.95 36.67
CA ARG A 20 21.70 -4.94 35.58
C ARG A 20 21.56 -4.31 34.20
N VAL A 21 21.18 -3.03 34.11
CA VAL A 21 20.98 -2.35 32.82
C VAL A 21 22.33 -1.96 32.23
N VAL A 22 22.67 -2.49 31.06
CA VAL A 22 23.93 -2.17 30.37
C VAL A 22 23.65 -1.60 29.00
N VAL A 23 24.46 -0.66 28.55
CA VAL A 23 24.39 -0.12 27.18
C VAL A 23 25.58 -0.66 26.40
N LEU A 24 25.31 -1.18 25.21
CA LEU A 24 26.35 -1.70 24.31
C LEU A 24 26.04 -1.35 22.85
N GLY A 25 27.09 -1.13 22.07
CA GLY A 25 26.96 -0.84 20.64
C GLY A 25 28.21 -0.16 20.10
N GLU A 26 28.16 0.28 18.85
CA GLU A 26 29.26 0.97 18.20
C GLU A 26 29.29 2.44 18.63
N ASP A 27 30.43 2.89 19.15
CA ASP A 27 30.70 4.25 19.59
C ASP A 27 29.78 4.78 20.72
N VAL A 28 29.09 3.90 21.46
CA VAL A 28 28.21 4.29 22.58
C VAL A 28 28.97 4.80 23.82
N GLY A 29 30.27 4.53 23.92
CA GLY A 29 31.17 4.85 25.03
C GLY A 29 31.74 6.27 24.97
N PRO A 30 33.04 6.48 24.67
CA PRO A 30 33.67 7.80 24.69
C PRO A 30 33.06 8.82 23.74
N LEU A 31 32.52 8.38 22.58
CA LEU A 31 31.80 9.28 21.67
C LEU A 31 30.38 9.59 22.19
N GLY A 32 29.76 8.71 22.98
CA GLY A 32 28.39 8.89 23.44
C GLY A 32 27.34 8.62 22.36
N GLY A 33 27.66 7.80 21.37
CA GLY A 33 26.86 7.46 20.20
C GLY A 33 27.00 8.50 19.08
N VAL A 34 26.85 8.07 17.82
CA VAL A 34 27.00 8.96 16.65
C VAL A 34 25.97 10.11 16.65
N PHE A 35 24.79 9.86 17.24
CA PHE A 35 23.77 10.89 17.46
C PHE A 35 23.84 11.56 18.82
N ARG A 36 24.79 11.20 19.69
CA ARG A 36 24.91 11.65 21.08
C ARG A 36 23.79 11.15 22.00
N ALA A 37 23.22 9.98 21.73
CA ALA A 37 22.14 9.39 22.56
C ALA A 37 22.63 8.93 23.93
N THR A 38 23.88 8.47 24.02
CA THR A 38 24.49 7.88 25.22
C THR A 38 25.58 8.78 25.83
N ASP A 39 25.63 10.04 25.40
CA ASP A 39 26.60 11.03 25.86
C ASP A 39 26.61 11.18 27.39
N GLY A 40 27.82 11.17 27.96
CA GLY A 40 28.05 11.23 29.41
C GLY A 40 27.77 9.94 30.19
N LEU A 41 27.15 8.90 29.60
CA LEU A 41 26.87 7.65 30.33
C LEU A 41 28.16 6.93 30.74
N LEU A 42 29.16 6.86 29.86
CA LEU A 42 30.44 6.20 30.18
C LEU A 42 31.14 6.86 31.38
N ALA A 43 31.18 8.20 31.40
CA ALA A 43 31.81 8.95 32.49
C ALA A 43 31.10 8.71 33.83
N LYS A 44 29.80 8.43 33.80
CA LYS A 44 28.97 8.22 34.99
C LYS A 44 28.98 6.77 35.50
N PHE A 45 28.85 5.80 34.61
CA PHE A 45 28.66 4.38 34.98
C PHE A 45 29.87 3.49 34.74
N GLY A 46 30.89 4.00 34.01
CA GLY A 46 32.12 3.27 33.73
C GLY A 46 31.99 2.23 32.60
N PRO A 47 33.14 1.67 32.17
CA PRO A 47 33.24 0.81 30.99
C PRO A 47 32.60 -0.57 31.15
N GLU A 48 32.28 -1.00 32.37
CA GLU A 48 31.57 -2.27 32.61
C GLU A 48 30.07 -2.18 32.28
N ARG A 49 29.53 -0.97 32.22
CA ARG A 49 28.09 -0.70 32.02
C ARG A 49 27.80 0.02 30.71
N VAL A 50 28.80 0.64 30.09
CA VAL A 50 28.74 1.29 28.77
C VAL A 50 29.87 0.74 27.90
N ILE A 51 29.52 -0.13 26.96
CA ILE A 51 30.45 -1.03 26.29
C ILE A 51 30.50 -0.72 24.79
N ASP A 52 31.61 -0.19 24.31
CA ASP A 52 31.87 -0.12 22.87
C ASP A 52 32.13 -1.52 22.31
N THR A 53 31.50 -1.84 21.19
CA THR A 53 31.67 -3.10 20.48
C THR A 53 32.48 -2.92 19.19
N PRO A 54 33.09 -4.00 18.65
CA PRO A 54 33.49 -4.02 17.26
C PRO A 54 32.31 -3.75 16.33
N MET A 55 32.59 -3.34 15.09
CA MET A 55 31.60 -3.11 14.04
C MET A 55 31.09 -4.45 13.48
N MET A 56 30.19 -5.08 14.22
CA MET A 56 29.64 -6.41 13.94
C MET A 56 28.28 -6.55 14.63
N GLU A 57 27.22 -6.15 13.95
CA GLU A 57 25.84 -6.10 14.48
C GLU A 57 25.34 -7.47 14.93
N LEU A 58 25.74 -8.54 14.22
CA LEU A 58 25.48 -9.92 14.64
C LEU A 58 26.04 -10.21 16.04
N GLY A 59 27.28 -9.77 16.30
CA GLY A 59 27.94 -9.93 17.59
C GLY A 59 27.28 -9.11 18.69
N ILE A 60 26.84 -7.88 18.38
CA ILE A 60 26.09 -7.02 19.31
C ILE A 60 24.81 -7.71 19.76
N ALA A 61 23.99 -8.18 18.82
CA ALA A 61 22.72 -8.84 19.15
C ALA A 61 22.93 -10.17 19.89
N GLY A 62 23.86 -11.01 19.45
CA GLY A 62 24.15 -12.29 20.10
C GLY A 62 24.66 -12.12 21.54
N LEU A 63 25.57 -11.16 21.76
CA LEU A 63 26.06 -10.82 23.09
C LEU A 63 24.92 -10.30 23.99
N ALA A 64 24.07 -9.41 23.46
CA ALA A 64 22.95 -8.86 24.19
C ALA A 64 21.93 -9.95 24.58
N VAL A 65 21.60 -10.87 23.67
CA VAL A 65 20.74 -12.03 24.00
C VAL A 65 21.36 -12.87 25.11
N GLY A 66 22.65 -13.19 25.01
CA GLY A 66 23.37 -13.94 26.05
C GLY A 66 23.36 -13.23 27.41
N MET A 67 23.62 -11.92 27.42
CA MET A 67 23.55 -11.08 28.63
C MET A 67 22.16 -11.11 29.25
N ALA A 68 21.10 -10.94 28.45
CA ALA A 68 19.71 -10.97 28.89
C ALA A 68 19.36 -12.32 29.54
N MET A 69 19.75 -13.43 28.91
CA MET A 69 19.55 -14.78 29.43
C MET A 69 20.33 -15.06 30.73
N ARG A 70 21.41 -14.31 30.99
CA ARG A 70 22.22 -14.40 32.22
C ARG A 70 21.80 -13.39 33.30
N GLY A 71 20.66 -12.73 33.12
CA GLY A 71 20.04 -11.89 34.14
C GLY A 71 20.37 -10.40 34.04
N LEU A 72 21.13 -9.97 33.02
CA LEU A 72 21.30 -8.56 32.70
C LEU A 72 20.09 -8.02 31.92
N ARG A 73 20.04 -6.70 31.73
CA ARG A 73 19.00 -5.99 30.97
C ARG A 73 19.67 -5.10 29.90
N PRO A 74 20.25 -5.71 28.86
CA PRO A 74 21.00 -4.96 27.85
C PRO A 74 20.10 -4.04 27.02
N VAL A 75 20.65 -2.86 26.73
CA VAL A 75 20.16 -1.89 25.76
C VAL A 75 21.19 -1.82 24.64
N ALA A 76 20.99 -2.65 23.63
CA ALA A 76 21.87 -2.75 22.47
C ALA A 76 21.52 -1.65 21.46
N GLU A 77 22.49 -0.84 21.04
CA GLU A 77 22.33 0.13 19.97
C GLU A 77 22.88 -0.43 18.66
N ILE A 78 22.01 -0.53 17.65
CA ILE A 78 22.41 -0.70 16.25
C ILE A 78 22.40 0.68 15.60
N GLN A 79 23.55 1.12 15.11
CA GLN A 79 23.83 2.52 14.78
C GLN A 79 22.79 3.12 13.82
N PHE A 80 22.42 2.37 12.78
CA PHE A 80 21.38 2.72 11.81
C PHE A 80 20.50 1.52 11.51
N ALA A 81 19.22 1.77 11.24
CA ALA A 81 18.27 0.73 10.89
C ALA A 81 18.71 -0.10 9.69
N ASP A 82 19.42 0.50 8.74
CA ASP A 82 19.97 -0.16 7.56
C ASP A 82 20.91 -1.34 7.91
N PHE A 83 21.57 -1.30 9.08
CA PHE A 83 22.54 -2.31 9.50
C PHE A 83 21.93 -3.43 10.34
N ILE A 84 20.70 -3.24 10.82
CA ILE A 84 20.02 -4.19 11.71
C ILE A 84 19.80 -5.56 11.05
N HIS A 85 19.75 -5.62 9.72
CA HIS A 85 19.60 -6.86 8.98
C HIS A 85 20.76 -7.84 9.20
N ALA A 86 21.98 -7.35 9.48
CA ALA A 86 23.10 -8.22 9.84
C ALA A 86 22.91 -8.89 11.22
N ALA A 87 22.08 -8.31 12.09
CA ALA A 87 21.71 -8.85 13.40
C ALA A 87 20.42 -9.69 13.38
N ALA A 88 19.74 -9.81 12.23
CA ALA A 88 18.37 -10.31 12.16
C ALA A 88 18.18 -11.71 12.78
N ASP A 89 19.14 -12.63 12.61
CA ASP A 89 18.99 -14.00 13.13
C ASP A 89 18.84 -14.02 14.66
N HIS A 90 19.72 -13.34 15.40
CA HIS A 90 19.59 -13.29 16.86
C HIS A 90 18.36 -12.52 17.33
N ILE A 91 17.87 -11.53 16.57
CA ILE A 91 16.65 -10.80 16.90
C ILE A 91 15.42 -11.70 16.70
N ILE A 92 15.32 -12.37 15.56
CA ILE A 92 14.12 -13.06 15.07
C ILE A 92 14.06 -14.51 15.56
N SER A 93 15.17 -15.22 15.45
CA SER A 93 15.27 -16.65 15.73
C SER A 93 15.52 -16.91 17.21
N ASP A 94 16.22 -16.02 17.91
CA ASP A 94 16.55 -16.20 19.33
C ASP A 94 15.74 -15.30 20.25
N ALA A 95 16.01 -13.99 20.26
CA ALA A 95 15.43 -13.06 21.23
C ALA A 95 13.91 -13.17 21.29
N ALA A 96 13.24 -13.05 20.13
CA ALA A 96 11.79 -13.11 20.01
C ALA A 96 11.18 -14.48 20.39
N ARG A 97 11.99 -15.55 20.40
CA ARG A 97 11.49 -16.93 20.57
C ARG A 97 11.78 -17.51 21.94
N ILE A 98 12.73 -16.96 22.72
CA ILE A 98 13.17 -17.55 24.00
C ILE A 98 12.01 -17.89 24.92
N ARG A 99 11.08 -16.96 25.17
CA ARG A 99 9.94 -17.23 26.06
C ARG A 99 9.08 -18.38 25.57
N PHE A 100 8.76 -18.40 24.28
CA PHE A 100 7.96 -19.47 23.69
C PHE A 100 8.71 -20.82 23.67
N ARG A 101 9.98 -20.82 23.24
CA ARG A 101 10.87 -21.98 23.14
C ARG A 101 11.06 -22.68 24.48
N THR A 102 11.04 -21.92 25.57
CA THR A 102 11.21 -22.41 26.94
C THR A 102 9.88 -22.62 27.67
N ASN A 103 8.74 -22.53 26.97
CA ASN A 103 7.41 -22.64 27.57
C ASN A 103 7.19 -21.69 28.78
N GLY A 104 7.78 -20.50 28.70
CA GLY A 104 7.72 -19.48 29.75
C GLY A 104 8.79 -19.58 30.84
N ASP A 105 9.63 -20.61 30.84
CA ASP A 105 10.67 -20.80 31.88
C ASP A 105 11.78 -19.74 31.83
N ALA A 106 12.02 -19.15 30.65
CA ALA A 106 12.97 -18.06 30.47
C ALA A 106 12.34 -16.83 29.81
N ALA A 107 12.89 -15.66 30.14
CA ALA A 107 12.56 -14.38 29.53
C ALA A 107 13.79 -13.85 28.77
N CYS A 108 13.61 -12.84 27.92
CA CYS A 108 14.71 -12.15 27.23
C CYS A 108 14.54 -10.64 27.39
N PRO A 109 14.88 -10.07 28.57
CA PRO A 109 14.77 -8.64 28.83
C PRO A 109 15.86 -7.88 28.06
N LEU A 110 15.54 -7.50 26.83
CA LEU A 110 16.46 -6.89 25.88
C LEU A 110 15.78 -5.70 25.19
N VAL A 111 16.45 -4.56 25.12
CA VAL A 111 16.06 -3.48 24.23
C VAL A 111 17.08 -3.40 23.10
N ILE A 112 16.60 -3.44 21.86
CA ILE A 112 17.41 -3.10 20.68
C ILE A 112 16.94 -1.73 20.23
N ARG A 113 17.80 -0.72 20.34
CA ARG A 113 17.54 0.63 19.86
C ARG A 113 18.19 0.81 18.50
N THR A 114 17.50 1.49 17.59
CA THR A 114 18.12 1.88 16.32
C THR A 114 17.52 3.16 15.76
N ALA A 115 18.36 3.94 15.09
CA ALA A 115 17.97 5.16 14.46
C ALA A 115 17.51 4.90 13.01
N TYR A 116 16.28 5.28 12.65
CA TYR A 116 15.67 4.94 11.36
C TYR A 116 15.15 6.19 10.61
N GLY A 117 14.70 5.96 9.37
CA GLY A 117 13.97 6.95 8.56
C GLY A 117 14.84 7.98 7.85
N GLY A 118 14.26 8.75 6.95
CA GLY A 118 14.97 9.68 6.07
C GLY A 118 15.09 11.10 6.61
N GLY A 119 15.39 12.03 5.69
CA GLY A 119 15.33 13.48 5.88
C GLY A 119 16.62 14.12 6.38
N LEU A 120 17.74 13.38 6.38
CA LEU A 120 19.08 13.87 6.75
C LEU A 120 20.11 13.68 5.63
N ARG A 121 19.67 13.39 4.40
CA ARG A 121 20.56 13.18 3.24
C ARG A 121 21.52 12.00 3.44
N GLY A 122 21.07 10.98 4.17
CA GLY A 122 21.89 9.81 4.55
C GLY A 122 22.16 8.83 3.40
N GLY A 123 21.41 8.96 2.31
CA GLY A 123 21.52 8.03 1.18
C GLY A 123 20.98 6.63 1.52
N PRO A 124 21.27 5.64 0.66
CA PRO A 124 20.57 4.36 0.67
C PRO A 124 20.93 3.42 1.82
N TYR A 125 22.00 3.71 2.58
CA TYR A 125 22.48 2.89 3.70
C TYR A 125 22.35 3.58 5.06
N HIS A 126 21.67 4.72 5.11
CA HIS A 126 21.42 5.44 6.36
C HIS A 126 20.07 6.12 6.30
N SER A 127 19.04 5.51 5.72
CA SER A 127 17.72 6.16 5.59
C SER A 127 16.55 5.17 5.59
N GLN A 128 16.81 3.87 5.71
CA GLN A 128 15.75 2.87 5.62
C GLN A 128 14.77 2.95 6.79
N SER A 129 13.54 2.58 6.48
CA SER A 129 12.48 2.27 7.43
C SER A 129 12.37 0.75 7.48
N VAL A 130 12.39 0.17 8.68
CA VAL A 130 12.47 -1.29 8.88
C VAL A 130 11.31 -1.81 9.73
N GLU A 131 10.41 -0.91 10.13
CA GLU A 131 9.31 -1.20 11.04
C GLU A 131 8.43 -2.35 10.56
N ALA A 132 8.08 -2.41 9.27
CA ALA A 132 7.17 -3.43 8.75
C ALA A 132 7.78 -4.83 8.90
N TYR A 133 9.06 -4.98 8.56
CA TYR A 133 9.77 -6.27 8.62
C TYR A 133 9.81 -6.83 10.04
N TYR A 134 10.18 -6.00 11.03
CA TYR A 134 10.29 -6.46 12.42
C TYR A 134 8.95 -6.52 13.15
N SER A 135 7.96 -5.72 12.74
CA SER A 135 6.59 -5.81 13.29
C SER A 135 5.90 -7.12 12.90
N HIS A 136 6.34 -7.75 11.80
CA HIS A 136 5.86 -9.08 11.40
C HIS A 136 6.36 -10.22 12.32
N VAL A 137 7.33 -9.98 13.21
CA VAL A 137 7.99 -11.03 14.00
C VAL A 137 7.24 -11.29 15.31
N PRO A 138 6.57 -12.45 15.49
CA PRO A 138 5.87 -12.73 16.74
C PRO A 138 6.84 -12.94 17.91
N GLY A 139 6.51 -12.38 19.07
CA GLY A 139 7.35 -12.39 20.25
C GLY A 139 8.35 -11.23 20.34
N LEU A 140 8.43 -10.39 19.29
CA LEU A 140 9.14 -9.12 19.32
C LEU A 140 8.14 -7.97 19.42
N ARG A 141 8.33 -7.07 20.39
CA ARG A 141 7.59 -5.81 20.43
C ARG A 141 8.33 -4.76 19.62
N VAL A 142 7.60 -3.97 18.84
CA VAL A 142 8.17 -2.89 18.03
C VAL A 142 7.49 -1.60 18.42
N VAL A 143 8.28 -0.63 18.87
CA VAL A 143 7.78 0.69 19.28
C VAL A 143 8.56 1.79 18.58
N ALA A 144 7.87 2.87 18.23
CA ALA A 144 8.44 4.06 17.61
C ALA A 144 8.09 5.29 18.46
N ALA A 145 9.11 6.02 18.92
CA ALA A 145 8.90 7.22 19.72
C ALA A 145 8.84 8.46 18.83
N SER A 146 7.77 9.26 18.97
CA SER A 146 7.60 10.47 18.16
C SER A 146 7.76 11.77 18.96
N PHE A 147 7.50 11.77 20.27
CA PHE A 147 7.66 12.94 21.14
C PHE A 147 8.73 12.71 22.22
N PRO A 148 9.34 13.78 22.78
CA PRO A 148 10.32 13.64 23.86
C PRO A 148 9.77 12.92 25.10
N GLY A 149 8.56 13.27 25.56
CA GLY A 149 7.92 12.56 26.67
C GLY A 149 7.68 11.07 26.34
N ASP A 150 7.29 10.79 25.11
CA ASP A 150 7.07 9.41 24.63
C ASP A 150 8.37 8.61 24.60
N ALA A 151 9.44 9.22 24.11
CA ALA A 151 10.76 8.60 24.11
C ALA A 151 11.21 8.23 25.52
N LYS A 152 11.06 9.12 26.50
CA LYS A 152 11.38 8.80 27.91
C LYS A 152 10.50 7.68 28.44
N GLY A 153 9.18 7.83 28.35
CA GLY A 153 8.23 6.90 28.97
C GLY A 153 8.23 5.50 28.33
N LEU A 154 8.29 5.42 26.99
CA LEU A 154 8.33 4.15 26.27
C LEU A 154 9.68 3.45 26.45
N LEU A 155 10.80 4.18 26.43
CA LEU A 155 12.11 3.55 26.63
C LEU A 155 12.27 3.02 28.06
N THR A 156 11.79 3.77 29.05
CA THR A 156 11.73 3.31 30.45
C THR A 156 10.92 2.02 30.55
N SER A 157 9.73 1.97 29.95
CA SER A 157 8.91 0.76 29.92
C SER A 157 9.57 -0.40 29.15
N ALA A 158 10.27 -0.11 28.04
CA ALA A 158 10.99 -1.11 27.25
C ALA A 158 12.13 -1.73 28.06
N ILE A 159 12.94 -0.91 28.73
CA ILE A 159 14.04 -1.36 29.58
C ILE A 159 13.52 -2.21 30.74
N ARG A 160 12.32 -1.95 31.25
CA ARG A 160 11.67 -2.73 32.32
C ARG A 160 10.91 -3.95 31.81
N HIS A 161 10.70 -4.08 30.51
CA HIS A 161 9.93 -5.16 29.90
C HIS A 161 10.69 -6.51 29.96
N PRO A 162 10.05 -7.65 30.29
CA PRO A 162 10.74 -8.93 30.38
C PRO A 162 11.04 -9.60 29.03
N ASP A 163 10.43 -9.12 27.94
CA ASP A 163 10.59 -9.62 26.56
C ASP A 163 11.27 -8.60 25.67
N PRO A 164 11.84 -9.02 24.52
CA PRO A 164 12.59 -8.12 23.66
C PRO A 164 11.71 -7.02 23.07
N VAL A 165 12.26 -5.82 23.07
CA VAL A 165 11.65 -4.63 22.48
C VAL A 165 12.62 -4.02 21.46
N LEU A 166 12.18 -3.92 20.21
CA LEU A 166 12.81 -3.08 19.20
C LEU A 166 12.26 -1.65 19.35
N PHE A 167 13.15 -0.72 19.63
CA PHE A 167 12.86 0.68 19.90
C PHE A 167 13.40 1.55 18.77
N LEU A 168 12.50 2.04 17.93
CA LEU A 168 12.79 2.80 16.73
C LEU A 168 12.80 4.31 17.03
N GLU A 169 13.90 4.96 16.67
CA GLU A 169 14.12 6.38 16.91
C GLU A 169 14.34 7.12 15.60
N HIS A 170 13.37 7.95 15.21
CA HIS A 170 13.46 8.62 13.92
C HIS A 170 14.59 9.67 13.94
N LYS A 171 15.58 9.57 13.05
CA LYS A 171 16.79 10.41 13.14
C LYS A 171 16.51 11.90 13.06
N ARG A 172 15.55 12.29 12.21
CA ARG A 172 15.16 13.69 12.06
C ARG A 172 14.48 14.25 13.32
N THR A 173 13.74 13.43 14.08
CA THR A 173 12.99 13.91 15.26
C THR A 173 13.91 14.18 16.43
N TYR A 174 15.06 13.50 16.53
CA TYR A 174 16.03 13.65 17.63
C TYR A 174 16.26 15.09 18.08
N ARG A 175 16.50 16.01 17.13
CA ARG A 175 16.81 17.42 17.42
C ARG A 175 15.75 18.39 16.91
N ALA A 176 14.94 17.98 15.93
CA ALA A 176 13.90 18.84 15.37
C ALA A 176 12.71 19.00 16.32
N ILE A 177 12.44 17.99 17.15
CA ILE A 177 11.26 17.97 18.01
C ILE A 177 11.65 18.26 19.45
N ARG A 178 10.93 19.20 20.05
CA ARG A 178 11.05 19.61 21.46
C ARG A 178 9.69 19.52 22.12
N GLY A 179 9.68 19.19 23.40
CA GLY A 179 8.46 19.06 24.19
C GLY A 179 8.77 18.95 25.68
N GLU A 180 7.70 18.96 26.46
CA GLU A 180 7.78 18.68 27.89
C GLU A 180 8.09 17.20 28.11
N VAL A 181 8.92 16.93 29.12
CA VAL A 181 9.31 15.58 29.52
C VAL A 181 9.04 15.50 31.02
N PRO A 182 8.17 14.58 31.48
CA PRO A 182 7.90 14.44 32.91
C PRO A 182 9.17 14.08 33.70
N GLU A 183 9.38 14.78 34.81
CA GLU A 183 10.48 14.49 35.74
C GLU A 183 10.21 13.20 36.53
N GLY A 184 11.28 12.55 37.00
CA GLY A 184 11.18 11.37 37.86
C GLY A 184 10.74 10.10 37.13
N ASP A 185 10.23 9.13 37.91
CA ASP A 185 9.83 7.81 37.41
C ASP A 185 8.59 7.91 36.52
N TYR A 186 8.82 7.95 35.21
CA TYR A 186 7.78 8.09 34.19
C TYR A 186 7.78 6.91 33.23
N VAL A 187 6.65 6.21 33.16
CA VAL A 187 6.45 5.04 32.31
C VAL A 187 5.21 5.24 31.44
N LEU A 188 5.29 4.76 30.20
CA LEU A 188 4.14 4.66 29.31
C LEU A 188 3.85 3.20 28.96
N PRO A 189 2.58 2.76 28.91
CA PRO A 189 2.25 1.43 28.42
C PRO A 189 2.74 1.28 26.98
N LEU A 190 3.49 0.21 26.70
CA LEU A 190 4.09 -0.02 25.38
C LEU A 190 3.07 -0.28 24.27
N GLU A 191 1.86 -0.70 24.63
CA GLU A 191 0.82 -1.22 23.73
C GLU A 191 -0.36 -0.23 23.61
N ARG A 192 -0.12 1.06 23.88
CA ARG A 192 -1.17 2.09 23.87
C ARG A 192 -0.81 3.24 22.94
N ALA A 193 -1.71 3.54 22.01
CA ALA A 193 -1.59 4.68 21.13
C ALA A 193 -1.83 6.01 21.86
N ASN A 194 -1.47 7.09 21.19
CA ASN A 194 -1.74 8.45 21.62
C ASN A 194 -2.57 9.18 20.57
N VAL A 195 -3.70 9.73 20.99
CA VAL A 195 -4.44 10.68 20.17
C VAL A 195 -3.77 12.05 20.34
N ALA A 196 -2.75 12.30 19.51
CA ALA A 196 -1.92 13.50 19.56
C ALA A 196 -2.71 14.79 19.22
N ARG A 197 -3.80 14.66 18.46
CA ARG A 197 -4.76 15.73 18.18
C ARG A 197 -6.14 15.13 18.03
N HIS A 198 -7.14 15.65 18.74
CA HIS A 198 -8.53 15.26 18.54
C HIS A 198 -9.12 15.89 17.28
N GLY A 199 -9.99 15.13 16.60
CA GLY A 199 -10.76 15.62 15.47
C GLY A 199 -11.99 14.75 15.20
N GLN A 200 -12.78 15.17 14.20
CA GLN A 200 -14.08 14.55 13.92
C GLN A 200 -14.31 14.21 12.45
N HIS A 201 -13.50 14.74 11.52
CA HIS A 201 -13.76 14.56 10.09
C HIS A 201 -12.94 13.42 9.47
N VAL A 202 -11.68 13.27 9.88
CA VAL A 202 -10.75 12.25 9.36
C VAL A 202 -9.83 11.77 10.47
N THR A 203 -9.60 10.46 10.56
CA THR A 203 -8.55 9.85 11.38
C THR A 203 -7.27 9.71 10.57
N VAL A 204 -6.14 10.13 11.14
CA VAL A 204 -4.79 9.92 10.61
C VAL A 204 -4.00 9.06 11.55
N VAL A 205 -3.38 8.01 11.05
CA VAL A 205 -2.41 7.22 11.83
C VAL A 205 -1.05 7.44 11.20
N ALA A 206 -0.10 7.95 11.99
CA ALA A 206 1.24 8.25 11.52
C ALA A 206 2.27 8.09 12.65
N TRP A 207 3.52 7.78 12.30
CA TRP A 207 4.61 7.64 13.27
C TRP A 207 5.91 8.27 12.75
N GLY A 208 6.87 8.48 13.63
CA GLY A 208 8.17 9.07 13.26
C GLY A 208 8.04 10.52 12.79
N TRP A 209 8.80 10.91 11.77
CA TRP A 209 8.80 12.30 11.30
C TRP A 209 7.49 12.72 10.61
N VAL A 210 6.87 11.82 9.82
CA VAL A 210 5.61 12.12 9.12
C VAL A 210 4.42 12.32 10.06
N LEU A 211 4.48 11.89 11.32
CA LEU A 211 3.51 12.29 12.35
C LEU A 211 3.50 13.80 12.54
N HIS A 212 4.67 14.44 12.62
CA HIS A 212 4.75 15.89 12.84
C HIS A 212 4.31 16.68 11.61
N GLU A 213 4.60 16.18 10.40
CA GLU A 213 4.04 16.74 9.17
C GLU A 213 2.52 16.57 9.11
N SER A 214 1.97 15.46 9.64
CA SER A 214 0.53 15.23 9.76
C SER A 214 -0.14 16.18 10.75
N LEU A 215 0.48 16.45 11.89
CA LEU A 215 0.00 17.45 12.86
C LEU A 215 0.03 18.86 12.27
N ALA A 216 1.08 19.21 11.53
CA ALA A 216 1.18 20.50 10.85
C ALA A 216 0.10 20.65 9.77
N ALA A 217 -0.14 19.61 8.98
CA ALA A 217 -1.22 19.58 7.99
C ALA A 217 -2.60 19.70 8.64
N ALA A 218 -2.86 18.97 9.74
CA ALA A 218 -4.09 19.05 10.51
C ALA A 218 -4.34 20.47 11.07
N GLN A 219 -3.28 21.14 11.54
CA GLN A 219 -3.38 22.53 12.01
C GLN A 219 -3.74 23.51 10.89
N GLN A 220 -3.21 23.31 9.67
CA GLN A 220 -3.57 24.12 8.51
C GLN A 220 -5.02 23.90 8.10
N LEU A 221 -5.47 22.65 8.10
CA LEU A 221 -6.83 22.26 7.72
C LEU A 221 -7.90 22.73 8.72
N ALA A 222 -7.55 22.89 9.98
CA ALA A 222 -8.45 23.46 10.99
C ALA A 222 -8.92 24.88 10.61
N ALA A 223 -8.07 25.68 9.96
CA ALA A 223 -8.45 27.01 9.45
C ALA A 223 -9.48 26.94 8.31
N GLU A 224 -9.60 25.78 7.65
CA GLU A 224 -10.61 25.49 6.63
C GLU A 224 -11.86 24.80 7.23
N GLY A 225 -11.93 24.66 8.56
CA GLY A 225 -13.00 23.95 9.26
C GLY A 225 -12.87 22.42 9.26
N ILE A 226 -11.74 21.88 8.82
CA ILE A 226 -11.48 20.43 8.77
C ILE A 226 -10.67 20.00 10.00
N GLU A 227 -11.37 19.58 11.03
CA GLU A 227 -10.82 18.94 12.22
C GLU A 227 -10.38 17.48 11.99
N VAL A 228 -9.07 17.28 11.89
CA VAL A 228 -8.42 15.97 11.72
C VAL A 228 -7.99 15.41 13.07
N GLU A 229 -8.34 14.16 13.33
CA GLU A 229 -7.79 13.39 14.43
C GLU A 229 -6.45 12.79 14.02
N VAL A 230 -5.40 12.99 14.81
CA VAL A 230 -4.07 12.42 14.56
C VAL A 230 -3.71 11.45 15.68
N ILE A 231 -3.46 10.21 15.31
CA ILE A 231 -3.06 9.10 16.17
C ILE A 231 -1.59 8.78 15.91
N ASP A 232 -0.79 8.87 16.96
CA ASP A 232 0.51 8.23 17.03
C ASP A 232 0.30 6.82 17.59
N PRO A 233 0.57 5.74 16.82
CA PRO A 233 0.35 4.39 17.31
C PRO A 233 1.27 4.06 18.49
N ARG A 234 2.46 4.69 18.59
CA ARG A 234 3.57 4.37 19.51
C ARG A 234 4.07 2.92 19.44
N SER A 235 3.18 1.96 19.62
CA SER A 235 3.38 0.54 19.37
C SER A 235 3.02 0.21 17.92
N LEU A 236 3.97 -0.36 17.20
CA LEU A 236 3.78 -0.88 15.85
C LEU A 236 3.49 -2.39 15.88
N ASN A 237 3.95 -3.08 16.93
CA ASN A 237 3.54 -4.45 17.25
C ASN A 237 3.65 -4.70 18.76
N PRO A 238 2.57 -5.09 19.46
CA PRO A 238 1.18 -5.17 18.97
C PRO A 238 0.55 -3.78 18.78
N LEU A 239 -0.30 -3.61 17.76
CA LEU A 239 -1.04 -2.37 17.53
C LEU A 239 -2.18 -2.17 18.55
N ASP A 240 -2.33 -0.95 19.07
CA ASP A 240 -3.53 -0.52 19.81
C ASP A 240 -4.72 -0.36 18.86
N THR A 241 -5.32 -1.51 18.54
CA THR A 241 -6.41 -1.58 17.56
C THR A 241 -7.69 -0.96 18.11
N ASP A 242 -7.87 -0.91 19.43
CA ASP A 242 -9.08 -0.36 20.03
C ASP A 242 -9.14 1.16 19.85
N THR A 243 -8.04 1.88 20.15
CA THR A 243 -7.94 3.32 19.89
C THR A 243 -8.12 3.64 18.41
N LEU A 244 -7.49 2.85 17.52
CA LEU A 244 -7.65 2.97 16.07
C LEU A 244 -9.11 2.87 15.65
N LEU A 245 -9.77 1.77 16.03
CA LEU A 245 -11.15 1.48 15.59
C LEU A 245 -12.14 2.47 16.21
N GLU A 246 -11.96 2.89 17.46
CA GLU A 246 -12.82 3.91 18.09
C GLU A 246 -12.77 5.22 17.29
N SER A 247 -11.57 5.66 16.91
CA SER A 247 -11.39 6.86 16.10
C SER A 247 -12.04 6.73 14.73
N VAL A 248 -11.76 5.63 14.01
CA VAL A 248 -12.33 5.37 12.68
C VAL A 248 -13.85 5.30 12.73
N ARG A 249 -14.44 4.69 13.76
CA ARG A 249 -15.89 4.66 13.95
C ARG A 249 -16.51 6.05 14.10
N ARG A 250 -15.79 6.96 14.78
CA ARG A 250 -16.25 8.34 14.99
C ARG A 250 -16.12 9.18 13.72
N THR A 251 -14.95 9.15 13.08
CA THR A 251 -14.65 10.01 11.92
C THR A 251 -15.19 9.45 10.61
N GLY A 252 -15.32 8.12 10.53
CA GLY A 252 -15.70 7.36 9.36
C GLY A 252 -14.64 7.36 8.25
N ARG A 253 -13.42 7.86 8.46
CA ARG A 253 -12.42 8.02 7.40
C ARG A 253 -11.02 7.82 7.95
N LEU A 254 -10.16 7.13 7.21
CA LEU A 254 -8.80 6.81 7.65
C LEU A 254 -7.77 7.15 6.59
N CYS A 255 -6.69 7.82 7.01
CA CYS A 255 -5.45 7.96 6.24
C CYS A 255 -4.28 7.41 7.08
N VAL A 256 -3.49 6.50 6.52
CA VAL A 256 -2.26 6.01 7.16
C VAL A 256 -1.05 6.64 6.48
N VAL A 257 -0.15 7.23 7.26
CA VAL A 257 1.03 7.94 6.73
C VAL A 257 2.31 7.37 7.35
N HIS A 258 3.22 6.86 6.53
CA HIS A 258 4.51 6.34 6.99
C HIS A 258 5.61 6.52 5.96
N GLU A 259 6.87 6.44 6.40
CA GLU A 259 8.02 6.59 5.50
C GLU A 259 8.37 5.29 4.77
N ASP A 260 8.04 4.12 5.30
CA ASP A 260 8.35 2.85 4.63
C ASP A 260 7.67 2.71 3.25
N ALA A 261 8.14 1.73 2.47
CA ALA A 261 7.60 1.37 1.17
C ALA A 261 6.08 1.15 1.20
N ARG A 262 5.40 1.48 0.10
CA ARG A 262 3.94 1.31 -0.01
C ARG A 262 3.57 -0.16 0.07
N THR A 263 4.28 -0.99 -0.67
CA THR A 263 3.99 -2.42 -0.79
C THR A 263 4.47 -3.15 0.45
N MET A 264 3.57 -3.91 1.07
CA MET A 264 3.83 -4.66 2.31
C MET A 264 4.30 -3.83 3.51
N GLY A 265 4.22 -2.49 3.43
CA GLY A 265 4.41 -1.61 4.58
C GLY A 265 3.29 -1.76 5.63
N LEU A 266 3.56 -1.33 6.86
CA LEU A 266 2.65 -1.52 8.00
C LEU A 266 1.27 -0.86 7.80
N GLY A 267 1.16 0.16 6.95
CA GLY A 267 -0.13 0.74 6.58
C GLY A 267 -1.08 -0.24 5.87
N ALA A 268 -0.57 -1.31 5.27
CA ALA A 268 -1.40 -2.38 4.71
C ALA A 268 -2.12 -3.19 5.81
N GLU A 269 -1.43 -3.52 6.91
CA GLU A 269 -2.01 -4.23 8.05
C GLU A 269 -3.08 -3.38 8.75
N ILE A 270 -2.80 -2.10 8.98
CA ILE A 270 -3.77 -1.16 9.56
C ILE A 270 -5.04 -1.07 8.69
N ALA A 271 -4.87 -1.00 7.37
CA ALA A 271 -6.00 -0.97 6.43
C ALA A 271 -6.79 -2.29 6.47
N ALA A 272 -6.12 -3.44 6.55
CA ALA A 272 -6.76 -4.76 6.66
C ALA A 272 -7.58 -4.89 7.95
N ILE A 273 -7.00 -4.53 9.11
CA ILE A 273 -7.68 -4.55 10.41
C ILE A 273 -8.98 -3.71 10.37
N VAL A 274 -8.91 -2.53 9.76
CA VAL A 274 -10.07 -1.63 9.66
C VAL A 274 -11.11 -2.17 8.68
N ALA A 275 -10.68 -2.76 7.56
CA ALA A 275 -11.58 -3.42 6.62
C ALA A 275 -12.26 -4.67 7.22
N GLU A 276 -11.59 -5.38 8.14
CA GLU A 276 -12.19 -6.52 8.84
C GLU A 276 -13.17 -6.11 9.94
N ARG A 277 -12.87 -5.02 10.66
CA ARG A 277 -13.53 -4.72 11.95
C ARG A 277 -14.33 -3.41 12.01
N ALA A 278 -14.26 -2.58 10.98
CA ALA A 278 -14.95 -1.28 10.90
C ALA A 278 -15.33 -0.88 9.45
N LEU A 279 -15.53 -1.85 8.55
CA LEU A 279 -15.89 -1.58 7.15
C LEU A 279 -17.18 -0.76 7.02
N ASP A 280 -18.21 -1.09 7.79
CA ASP A 280 -19.53 -0.42 7.74
C ASP A 280 -19.48 1.02 8.25
N ASP A 281 -18.49 1.32 9.09
CA ASP A 281 -18.26 2.63 9.68
C ASP A 281 -17.54 3.58 8.71
N LEU A 282 -16.82 3.04 7.72
CA LEU A 282 -16.13 3.83 6.70
C LEU A 282 -17.13 4.55 5.78
N ARG A 283 -16.84 5.84 5.54
CA ARG A 283 -17.49 6.76 4.62
C ARG A 283 -16.67 6.98 3.34
N ALA A 284 -15.39 6.63 3.38
CA ALA A 284 -14.46 6.68 2.27
C ALA A 284 -13.47 5.50 2.36
N PRO A 285 -12.85 5.07 1.25
CA PRO A 285 -11.76 4.10 1.28
C PRO A 285 -10.61 4.54 2.19
N VAL A 286 -9.88 3.58 2.76
CA VAL A 286 -8.67 3.86 3.54
C VAL A 286 -7.58 4.38 2.59
N GLU A 287 -7.06 5.58 2.88
CA GLU A 287 -5.94 6.17 2.13
C GLU A 287 -4.61 5.77 2.78
N ARG A 288 -3.59 5.52 1.96
CA ARG A 288 -2.22 5.28 2.44
C ARG A 288 -1.27 6.22 1.72
N LEU A 289 -0.57 7.07 2.48
CA LEU A 289 0.44 7.99 1.95
C LEU A 289 1.82 7.55 2.45
N THR A 290 2.66 7.10 1.52
CA THR A 290 3.92 6.44 1.82
C THR A 290 5.02 6.95 0.90
N MET A 291 6.27 6.54 1.13
CA MET A 291 7.24 6.59 0.04
C MET A 291 6.80 5.67 -1.11
N PRO A 292 7.12 6.01 -2.37
CA PRO A 292 6.91 5.10 -3.49
C PRO A 292 7.85 3.89 -3.37
N ASP A 293 7.51 2.79 -4.04
CA ASP A 293 8.30 1.56 -4.04
C ASP A 293 9.58 1.73 -4.89
N VAL A 294 10.58 2.38 -4.31
CA VAL A 294 11.90 2.63 -4.89
C VAL A 294 12.99 1.92 -4.08
N ALA A 295 14.14 1.65 -4.70
CA ALA A 295 15.22 0.86 -4.10
C ALA A 295 15.90 1.50 -2.86
N GLY A 296 15.60 2.76 -2.55
CA GLY A 296 16.11 3.45 -1.38
C GLY A 296 16.06 4.96 -1.51
N ILE A 297 16.38 5.67 -0.43
CA ILE A 297 16.44 7.13 -0.42
C ILE A 297 17.81 7.59 -0.95
N PRO A 298 17.87 8.45 -1.98
CA PRO A 298 19.13 9.00 -2.48
C PRO A 298 19.67 10.09 -1.55
N ALA A 299 20.99 10.33 -1.59
CA ALA A 299 21.61 11.45 -0.86
C ALA A 299 21.26 12.83 -1.45
N SER A 300 20.69 12.87 -2.67
CA SER A 300 20.24 14.09 -3.33
C SER A 300 19.05 14.70 -2.58
N GLY A 301 19.24 15.90 -2.03
CA GLY A 301 18.21 16.55 -1.20
C GLY A 301 16.87 16.75 -1.88
N PRO A 302 16.79 17.31 -3.09
CA PRO A 302 15.52 17.45 -3.80
C PRO A 302 14.80 16.12 -4.05
N MET A 303 15.54 15.03 -4.26
CA MET A 303 14.94 13.71 -4.47
C MET A 303 14.45 13.10 -3.15
N GLU A 304 15.21 13.20 -2.06
CA GLU A 304 14.75 12.73 -0.74
C GLU A 304 13.49 13.49 -0.29
N ASP A 305 13.44 14.82 -0.48
CA ASP A 305 12.26 15.63 -0.16
C ASP A 305 11.05 15.22 -1.02
N TYR A 306 11.27 14.85 -2.28
CA TYR A 306 10.21 14.36 -3.16
C TYR A 306 9.67 13.01 -2.70
N LEU A 307 10.51 12.10 -2.19
CA LEU A 307 10.08 10.76 -1.80
C LEU A 307 9.28 10.77 -0.49
N ILE A 308 9.75 11.47 0.54
CA ILE A 308 9.17 11.41 1.91
C ILE A 308 7.86 12.23 1.98
N PRO A 309 6.72 11.63 2.39
CA PRO A 309 5.46 12.36 2.57
C PRO A 309 5.63 13.66 3.36
N ASP A 310 5.20 14.78 2.78
CA ASP A 310 5.30 16.11 3.36
C ASP A 310 3.93 16.67 3.72
N ARG A 311 3.90 17.74 4.54
CA ARG A 311 2.64 18.39 4.95
C ARG A 311 1.71 18.73 3.80
N ALA A 312 2.24 19.11 2.63
CA ALA A 312 1.43 19.55 1.51
C ALA A 312 0.67 18.38 0.90
N ARG A 313 1.35 17.24 0.67
CA ARG A 313 0.69 16.00 0.22
C ARG A 313 -0.27 15.45 1.26
N ILE A 314 0.14 15.43 2.53
CA ILE A 314 -0.73 14.98 3.64
C ILE A 314 -1.99 15.86 3.69
N GLY A 315 -1.85 17.18 3.75
CA GLY A 315 -2.98 18.10 3.80
C GLY A 315 -3.92 17.99 2.60
N THR A 316 -3.37 17.73 1.41
CA THR A 316 -4.17 17.49 0.20
C THR A 316 -5.00 16.21 0.31
N ALA A 317 -4.40 15.10 0.74
CA ALA A 317 -5.11 13.83 0.93
C ALA A 317 -6.22 13.94 1.99
N LEU A 318 -5.93 14.58 3.12
CA LEU A 318 -6.89 14.76 4.20
C LEU A 318 -8.05 15.69 3.82
N ARG A 319 -7.78 16.76 3.08
CA ARG A 319 -8.82 17.65 2.55
C ARG A 319 -9.74 16.90 1.58
N ALA A 320 -9.19 16.03 0.74
CA ALA A 320 -9.96 15.21 -0.18
C ALA A 320 -10.87 14.24 0.58
N LEU A 321 -10.34 13.52 1.59
CA LEU A 321 -11.13 12.61 2.42
C LEU A 321 -12.25 13.32 3.18
N ALA A 322 -11.97 14.47 3.80
CA ALA A 322 -12.94 15.19 4.62
C ALA A 322 -14.22 15.62 3.89
N ARG A 323 -14.16 15.77 2.56
CA ARG A 323 -15.28 16.25 1.72
C ARG A 323 -16.25 15.15 1.26
N VAL A 324 -16.01 13.90 1.63
CA VAL A 324 -16.82 12.75 1.19
C VAL A 324 -18.00 12.51 2.15
N ASP A 325 -19.17 13.13 1.99
CA ASP A 325 -20.34 12.90 2.87
C ASP A 325 -21.41 11.96 2.26
N ARG A 326 -22.03 11.12 3.10
CA ARG A 326 -23.10 10.17 2.69
C ARG A 326 -24.40 10.91 2.36
N GLY A 327 -24.73 11.06 1.07
CA GLY A 327 -26.11 11.04 0.57
C GLY A 327 -26.67 9.61 0.53
N GLN A 328 -27.97 9.46 0.23
CA GLN A 328 -28.68 8.16 0.03
C GLN A 328 -27.80 7.10 -0.64
N ARG A 329 -28.03 5.80 -0.36
CA ARG A 329 -27.42 4.67 -1.10
C ARG A 329 -27.72 4.78 -2.61
N GLY A 330 -27.00 5.64 -3.29
CA GLY A 330 -26.45 5.40 -4.61
C GLY A 330 -25.24 4.49 -4.42
N VAL A 331 -25.00 3.67 -5.44
CA VAL A 331 -23.85 2.78 -5.55
C VAL A 331 -22.58 3.47 -5.07
N VAL A 332 -21.96 2.98 -4.00
CA VAL A 332 -20.67 3.49 -3.52
C VAL A 332 -19.57 2.71 -4.22
N SER A 333 -18.80 3.41 -5.06
CA SER A 333 -17.59 2.91 -5.70
C SER A 333 -16.44 2.83 -4.71
N VAL A 334 -15.57 1.82 -4.90
CA VAL A 334 -14.25 1.76 -4.28
C VAL A 334 -13.26 2.52 -5.18
N ASN A 335 -13.28 3.85 -5.14
CA ASN A 335 -12.23 4.82 -5.51
C ASN A 335 -12.93 6.10 -5.96
N GLY A 336 -12.93 7.13 -5.11
CA GLY A 336 -13.59 8.42 -5.35
C GLY A 336 -13.04 9.23 -6.52
N ARG A 337 -13.32 8.79 -7.75
CA ARG A 337 -13.48 9.68 -8.89
C ARG A 337 -14.90 9.51 -9.43
N GLU A 338 -15.78 10.45 -9.10
CA GLU A 338 -16.67 10.93 -10.15
C GLU A 338 -15.82 11.92 -10.96
N SER A 339 -15.16 11.42 -12.00
CA SER A 339 -14.78 12.31 -13.08
C SER A 339 -16.07 12.61 -13.85
N PRO A 340 -16.56 13.86 -13.89
CA PRO A 340 -17.45 14.20 -15.00
C PRO A 340 -16.65 13.91 -16.29
N PRO A 341 -17.32 13.51 -17.39
CA PRO A 341 -16.63 13.43 -18.67
C PRO A 341 -15.88 14.75 -18.89
N PRO A 342 -14.70 14.74 -19.53
CA PRO A 342 -14.05 15.99 -19.90
C PRO A 342 -15.10 16.86 -20.60
N PRO A 343 -15.18 18.18 -20.32
CA PRO A 343 -16.03 19.03 -21.13
C PRO A 343 -15.61 18.82 -22.59
N LEU A 344 -16.58 18.48 -23.43
CA LEU A 344 -16.44 18.64 -24.86
C LEU A 344 -16.37 20.15 -25.11
N GLY A 345 -15.14 20.70 -25.18
CA GLY A 345 -14.82 22.11 -25.43
C GLY A 345 -14.30 22.84 -24.18
N GLU A 346 -13.26 23.67 -24.22
CA GLU A 346 -12.56 24.36 -25.31
C GLU A 346 -11.04 24.13 -25.11
N GLY A 347 -10.34 23.63 -26.14
CA GLY A 347 -8.91 23.34 -26.02
C GLY A 347 -8.37 22.21 -26.89
N TRP A 348 -9.22 21.56 -27.70
CA TRP A 348 -8.76 20.74 -28.81
C TRP A 348 -8.32 21.65 -29.95
N GLY A 349 -7.05 22.05 -29.94
CA GLY A 349 -6.41 22.59 -31.13
C GLY A 349 -6.47 21.54 -32.24
N GLU A 350 -6.96 21.96 -33.42
CA GLU A 350 -7.04 21.24 -34.70
C GLU A 350 -6.46 19.81 -34.72
N GLY A 351 -7.22 18.83 -34.22
CA GLY A 351 -6.86 17.41 -34.30
C GLY A 351 -7.36 16.57 -33.13
N GLY A 352 -8.67 16.26 -33.07
CA GLY A 352 -9.18 15.29 -32.11
C GLY A 352 -10.70 15.11 -32.14
N ILE A 353 -11.10 13.89 -32.46
CA ILE A 353 -12.36 13.14 -32.27
C ILE A 353 -13.65 13.96 -32.08
N ARG A 354 -14.56 13.79 -33.04
CA ARG A 354 -15.89 14.43 -33.04
C ARG A 354 -16.88 13.64 -32.17
N PRO A 355 -17.53 14.26 -31.18
CA PRO A 355 -18.49 13.59 -30.27
C PRO A 355 -19.79 13.09 -30.95
N ASP A 356 -19.99 13.48 -32.19
CA ASP A 356 -21.11 13.17 -33.07
C ASP A 356 -20.70 12.25 -34.25
N ALA A 357 -19.48 11.69 -34.21
CA ALA A 357 -19.01 10.74 -35.20
C ALA A 357 -19.80 9.44 -35.16
N SER A 358 -20.30 9.02 -36.30
CA SER A 358 -20.89 7.69 -36.48
C SER A 358 -19.85 6.59 -36.23
N TRP A 359 -20.31 5.40 -35.84
CA TRP A 359 -19.43 4.23 -35.72
C TRP A 359 -18.56 3.99 -36.96
N THR A 360 -19.11 4.20 -38.16
CA THR A 360 -18.38 4.08 -39.43
C THR A 360 -17.20 5.05 -39.52
N GLU A 361 -17.38 6.29 -39.06
CA GLU A 361 -16.32 7.30 -39.03
C GLU A 361 -15.24 6.93 -38.00
N LEU A 362 -15.63 6.50 -36.80
CA LEU A 362 -14.71 6.07 -35.75
C LEU A 362 -13.85 4.87 -36.17
N VAL A 363 -14.45 3.87 -36.82
CA VAL A 363 -13.72 2.70 -37.35
C VAL A 363 -12.76 3.10 -38.47
N SER A 364 -13.22 3.98 -39.37
CA SER A 364 -12.39 4.47 -40.49
C SER A 364 -11.21 5.29 -39.98
N GLU A 365 -11.40 6.08 -38.92
CA GLU A 365 -10.34 6.83 -38.25
C GLU A 365 -9.36 5.90 -37.55
N ALA A 366 -9.84 4.97 -36.73
CA ALA A 366 -8.99 4.00 -36.04
C ALA A 366 -8.11 3.18 -37.00
N ALA A 367 -8.69 2.72 -38.11
CA ALA A 367 -7.96 1.95 -39.11
C ALA A 367 -6.90 2.77 -39.87
N ARG A 368 -7.11 4.09 -40.02
CA ARG A 368 -6.24 4.98 -40.80
C ARG A 368 -5.16 5.63 -39.96
N GLU A 369 -5.48 5.99 -38.71
CA GLU A 369 -4.67 6.89 -37.89
C GLU A 369 -4.00 6.19 -36.71
N ILE A 370 -4.44 4.98 -36.31
CA ILE A 370 -3.88 4.24 -35.17
C ILE A 370 -3.06 3.06 -35.71
N PRO A 371 -1.71 3.09 -35.61
CA PRO A 371 -0.86 1.96 -35.97
C PRO A 371 -1.07 0.82 -34.98
N GLN A 372 -1.89 -0.16 -35.33
CA GLN A 372 -2.26 -1.24 -34.41
C GLN A 372 -1.34 -2.45 -34.54
N ALA A 373 -0.95 -3.01 -33.40
CA ALA A 373 -0.34 -4.34 -33.32
C ALA A 373 -1.14 -5.20 -32.34
N ALA A 374 -1.20 -6.50 -32.61
CA ALA A 374 -1.96 -7.44 -31.79
C ALA A 374 -1.08 -8.58 -31.28
N SER A 375 -1.29 -8.95 -30.02
CA SER A 375 -0.72 -10.14 -29.39
C SER A 375 -1.83 -11.08 -28.95
N VAL A 376 -1.53 -12.37 -28.83
CA VAL A 376 -2.50 -13.38 -28.41
C VAL A 376 -1.87 -14.35 -27.43
N VAL A 377 -2.64 -14.75 -26.42
CA VAL A 377 -2.26 -15.82 -25.49
C VAL A 377 -3.43 -16.78 -25.31
N GLU A 378 -3.14 -18.07 -25.20
CA GLU A 378 -4.12 -19.07 -24.77
C GLU A 378 -4.19 -19.10 -23.23
N VAL A 379 -5.40 -19.18 -22.68
CA VAL A 379 -5.67 -19.30 -21.25
C VAL A 379 -6.46 -20.56 -20.93
N ASP A 380 -6.03 -21.26 -19.89
CA ASP A 380 -6.73 -22.39 -19.30
C ASP A 380 -7.77 -21.92 -18.29
N LEU A 381 -9.02 -22.32 -18.48
CA LEU A 381 -10.15 -21.89 -17.67
C LEU A 381 -10.61 -22.96 -16.68
N THR A 382 -9.83 -24.02 -16.44
CA THR A 382 -10.20 -25.10 -15.50
C THR A 382 -10.50 -24.55 -14.12
N ASN A 383 -9.62 -23.71 -13.59
CA ASN A 383 -9.77 -23.11 -12.26
C ASN A 383 -10.89 -22.06 -12.26
N LEU A 384 -10.99 -21.30 -13.35
CA LEU A 384 -12.05 -20.33 -13.50
C LEU A 384 -13.44 -20.96 -13.55
N THR A 385 -13.57 -22.15 -14.17
CA THR A 385 -14.82 -22.92 -14.21
C THR A 385 -15.25 -23.30 -12.80
N ARG A 386 -14.32 -23.75 -11.95
CA ARG A 386 -14.60 -24.03 -10.53
C ARG A 386 -15.08 -22.78 -9.79
N ARG A 387 -14.46 -21.62 -10.02
CA ARG A 387 -14.86 -20.33 -9.42
C ARG A 387 -16.25 -19.88 -9.89
N LEU A 388 -16.55 -20.05 -11.18
CA LEU A 388 -17.87 -19.78 -11.73
C LEU A 388 -18.92 -20.69 -11.08
N ASP A 389 -18.67 -21.99 -11.02
CA ASP A 389 -19.57 -22.99 -10.44
C ASP A 389 -19.88 -22.71 -8.97
N ALA A 390 -18.85 -22.36 -8.18
CA ALA A 390 -19.02 -21.94 -6.78
C ALA A 390 -19.87 -20.67 -6.63
N SER A 391 -19.89 -19.81 -7.65
CA SER A 391 -20.63 -18.54 -7.65
C SER A 391 -22.07 -18.67 -8.17
N ARG A 392 -22.41 -19.75 -8.89
CA ARG A 392 -23.69 -19.90 -9.61
C ARG A 392 -24.91 -19.71 -8.74
N GLU A 393 -24.98 -20.41 -7.61
CA GLU A 393 -26.16 -20.38 -6.74
C GLU A 393 -26.37 -18.97 -6.18
N THR A 394 -25.28 -18.35 -5.73
CA THR A 394 -25.25 -16.99 -5.18
C THR A 394 -25.67 -15.94 -6.21
N TRP A 395 -25.25 -16.08 -7.46
CA TRP A 395 -25.60 -15.14 -8.55
C TRP A 395 -27.04 -15.32 -9.01
N ARG A 396 -27.51 -16.57 -9.17
CA ARG A 396 -28.91 -16.85 -9.52
C ARG A 396 -29.90 -16.36 -8.47
N ARG A 397 -29.56 -16.47 -7.18
CA ARG A 397 -30.36 -15.88 -6.08
C ARG A 397 -30.50 -14.36 -6.18
N ARG A 398 -29.60 -13.69 -6.90
CA ARG A 398 -29.62 -12.24 -7.18
C ARG A 398 -30.17 -11.89 -8.57
N GLY A 399 -30.68 -12.87 -9.32
CA GLY A 399 -31.22 -12.67 -10.66
C GLY A 399 -30.16 -12.47 -11.75
N ILE A 400 -28.89 -12.82 -11.48
CA ILE A 400 -27.77 -12.65 -12.41
C ILE A 400 -27.49 -14.00 -13.10
N GLU A 401 -27.39 -14.01 -14.44
CA GLU A 401 -27.05 -15.24 -15.16
C GLU A 401 -25.53 -15.52 -15.13
N PRO A 402 -25.08 -16.68 -14.59
CA PRO A 402 -23.66 -16.97 -14.48
C PRO A 402 -22.94 -17.02 -15.83
N SER A 403 -21.86 -16.25 -15.96
CA SER A 403 -21.02 -16.18 -17.16
C SER A 403 -19.55 -15.91 -16.82
N PHE A 404 -18.64 -16.18 -17.77
CA PHE A 404 -17.20 -15.94 -17.60
C PHE A 404 -16.82 -14.47 -17.76
N THR A 405 -17.60 -13.68 -18.51
CA THR A 405 -17.30 -12.29 -18.86
C THR A 405 -16.92 -11.40 -17.67
N PRO A 406 -17.60 -11.47 -16.50
CA PRO A 406 -17.20 -10.66 -15.33
C PRO A 406 -15.80 -10.99 -14.81
N PHE A 407 -15.34 -12.23 -14.98
CA PHE A 407 -14.00 -12.63 -14.59
C PHE A 407 -12.94 -12.18 -15.60
N PHE A 408 -13.26 -12.15 -16.91
CA PHE A 408 -12.37 -11.55 -17.91
C PHE A 408 -12.22 -10.04 -17.70
N ALA A 409 -13.32 -9.36 -17.32
CA ALA A 409 -13.28 -7.96 -16.91
C ALA A 409 -12.41 -7.77 -15.67
N GLU A 410 -12.61 -8.56 -14.60
CA GLU A 410 -11.77 -8.54 -13.39
C GLU A 410 -10.28 -8.75 -13.73
N ALA A 411 -9.98 -9.71 -14.61
CA ALA A 411 -8.61 -10.02 -15.01
C ALA A 411 -7.95 -8.87 -15.79
N LEU A 412 -8.68 -8.22 -16.70
CA LEU A 412 -8.18 -7.04 -17.41
C LEU A 412 -7.90 -5.89 -16.45
N LEU A 413 -8.81 -5.61 -15.51
CA LEU A 413 -8.64 -4.54 -14.53
C LEU A 413 -7.42 -4.79 -13.62
N GLN A 414 -7.22 -6.02 -13.17
CA GLN A 414 -6.01 -6.39 -12.41
C GLN A 414 -4.73 -6.28 -13.25
N ALA A 415 -4.79 -6.67 -14.53
CA ALA A 415 -3.65 -6.56 -15.44
C ALA A 415 -3.26 -5.10 -15.71
N LEU A 416 -4.23 -4.17 -15.73
CA LEU A 416 -3.96 -2.74 -15.87
C LEU A 416 -3.25 -2.14 -14.65
N HIS A 417 -3.29 -2.77 -13.47
CA HIS A 417 -2.43 -2.36 -12.36
C HIS A 417 -0.96 -2.72 -12.59
N GLU A 418 -0.70 -3.82 -13.31
CA GLU A 418 0.66 -4.24 -13.68
C GLU A 418 1.18 -3.49 -14.91
N VAL A 419 0.28 -3.08 -15.80
CA VAL A 419 0.59 -2.35 -17.05
C VAL A 419 -0.23 -1.05 -17.13
N PRO A 420 0.01 -0.07 -16.24
CA PRO A 420 -0.85 1.12 -16.09
C PRO A 420 -0.86 2.03 -17.32
N HIS A 421 0.22 2.06 -18.10
CA HIS A 421 0.30 2.81 -19.35
C HIS A 421 -0.58 2.24 -20.46
N ALA A 422 -1.11 1.01 -20.32
CA ALA A 422 -2.13 0.49 -21.22
C ALA A 422 -3.50 1.16 -21.03
N ASN A 423 -3.71 1.87 -19.91
CA ASN A 423 -4.87 2.74 -19.71
C ASN A 423 -4.50 4.19 -20.08
N ALA A 424 -4.32 4.47 -21.37
CA ALA A 424 -3.89 5.78 -21.87
C ALA A 424 -4.49 6.14 -23.24
N ALA A 425 -4.18 7.34 -23.74
CA ALA A 425 -4.43 7.80 -25.09
C ALA A 425 -3.15 8.37 -25.73
N PHE A 426 -2.97 8.19 -27.03
CA PHE A 426 -1.97 8.94 -27.78
C PHE A 426 -2.51 10.34 -28.12
N ASP A 427 -1.77 11.39 -27.75
CA ASP A 427 -2.06 12.77 -28.11
C ASP A 427 -1.36 13.10 -29.45
N PRO A 428 -2.11 13.27 -30.55
CA PRO A 428 -1.53 13.53 -31.86
C PRO A 428 -0.92 14.94 -31.97
N VAL A 429 -1.38 15.91 -31.19
CA VAL A 429 -0.92 17.30 -31.22
C VAL A 429 0.35 17.44 -30.38
N GLY A 430 0.32 16.95 -29.14
CA GLY A 430 1.46 16.93 -28.23
C GLY A 430 2.52 15.88 -28.57
N ARG A 431 2.19 14.92 -29.45
CA ARG A 431 3.01 13.73 -29.77
C ARG A 431 3.47 12.98 -28.51
N GLY A 432 2.54 12.80 -27.57
CA GLY A 432 2.81 12.19 -26.26
C GLY A 432 1.75 11.17 -25.88
N ILE A 433 1.96 10.49 -24.76
CA ILE A 433 1.01 9.53 -24.19
C ILE A 433 0.35 10.16 -22.98
N ARG A 434 -0.97 10.21 -22.97
CA ARG A 434 -1.78 10.71 -21.85
C ARG A 434 -2.40 9.54 -21.09
N GLY A 435 -1.85 9.22 -19.93
CA GLY A 435 -2.42 8.21 -19.02
C GLY A 435 -3.76 8.63 -18.45
N TYR A 436 -4.67 7.67 -18.32
CA TYR A 436 -5.95 7.83 -17.65
C TYR A 436 -5.85 7.39 -16.19
N PRO A 437 -6.40 8.17 -15.26
CA PRO A 437 -6.20 7.89 -13.86
C PRO A 437 -7.36 7.08 -13.24
N ALA A 438 -8.40 6.77 -14.02
CA ALA A 438 -9.48 5.82 -13.71
C ALA A 438 -9.69 4.90 -14.93
N VAL A 439 -10.28 3.72 -14.74
CA VAL A 439 -10.57 2.81 -15.86
C VAL A 439 -12.07 2.86 -16.19
N HIS A 440 -12.42 3.45 -17.33
CA HIS A 440 -13.77 3.37 -17.88
C HIS A 440 -13.80 2.23 -18.90
N LEU A 441 -14.29 1.06 -18.46
CA LEU A 441 -14.24 -0.16 -19.26
C LEU A 441 -15.35 -0.13 -20.32
N ALA A 442 -14.97 0.05 -21.57
CA ALA A 442 -15.87 -0.12 -22.70
C ALA A 442 -16.10 -1.63 -22.94
N VAL A 443 -17.32 -2.10 -22.72
CA VAL A 443 -17.67 -3.52 -22.79
C VAL A 443 -18.57 -3.76 -23.99
N SER A 444 -18.23 -4.79 -24.77
CA SER A 444 -19.09 -5.33 -25.82
C SER A 444 -19.38 -6.80 -25.55
N VAL A 445 -20.66 -7.15 -25.41
CA VAL A 445 -21.10 -8.52 -25.14
C VAL A 445 -22.26 -8.93 -26.02
N THR A 446 -22.41 -10.21 -26.30
CA THR A 446 -23.59 -10.71 -27.01
C THR A 446 -24.83 -10.58 -26.11
N ASN A 447 -25.90 -10.00 -26.66
CA ASN A 447 -27.18 -9.86 -25.94
C ASN A 447 -27.77 -11.24 -25.58
N ALA A 448 -28.74 -11.25 -24.66
CA ALA A 448 -29.38 -12.48 -24.18
C ALA A 448 -30.07 -13.29 -25.30
N HIS A 449 -30.43 -12.63 -26.40
CA HIS A 449 -31.05 -13.24 -27.58
C HIS A 449 -30.05 -13.85 -28.57
N GLY A 450 -28.75 -13.62 -28.40
CA GLY A 450 -27.72 -14.11 -29.33
C GLY A 450 -27.75 -13.43 -30.71
N SER A 451 -28.50 -12.35 -30.87
CA SER A 451 -28.81 -11.75 -32.18
C SER A 451 -27.92 -10.56 -32.53
N ALA A 452 -27.35 -9.89 -31.53
CA ALA A 452 -26.53 -8.70 -31.69
C ALA A 452 -25.61 -8.50 -30.47
N ALA A 453 -24.67 -7.57 -30.59
CA ALA A 453 -23.86 -7.09 -29.48
C ALA A 453 -24.55 -5.93 -28.76
N SER A 454 -24.44 -5.91 -27.44
CA SER A 454 -24.79 -4.79 -26.57
C SER A 454 -23.50 -4.11 -26.11
N HIS A 455 -23.52 -2.78 -26.12
CA HIS A 455 -22.35 -1.94 -25.89
C HIS A 455 -22.62 -0.97 -24.75
N ALA A 456 -21.70 -0.87 -23.80
CA ALA A 456 -21.76 0.13 -22.74
C ALA A 456 -20.38 0.44 -22.19
N VAL A 457 -20.27 1.52 -21.42
CA VAL A 457 -19.08 1.84 -20.65
C VAL A 457 -19.39 1.67 -19.17
N ILE A 458 -18.74 0.69 -18.54
CA ILE A 458 -18.75 0.57 -17.08
C ILE A 458 -17.78 1.61 -16.55
N ARG A 459 -18.33 2.69 -15.99
CA ARG A 459 -17.54 3.78 -15.41
C ARG A 459 -16.84 3.30 -14.14
N ASP A 460 -15.56 3.67 -13.99
CA ASP A 460 -14.76 3.39 -12.80
C ASP A 460 -14.76 1.88 -12.50
N ALA A 461 -14.53 1.09 -13.55
CA ALA A 461 -14.65 -0.35 -13.51
C ALA A 461 -13.62 -0.97 -12.54
N ASP A 462 -12.44 -0.35 -12.38
CA ASP A 462 -11.39 -0.72 -11.43
C ASP A 462 -11.85 -0.68 -9.96
N THR A 463 -13.02 -0.08 -9.70
CA THR A 463 -13.64 0.03 -8.37
C THR A 463 -14.60 -1.13 -8.04
N ARG A 464 -14.86 -2.02 -9.00
CA ARG A 464 -15.87 -3.08 -8.88
C ARG A 464 -15.20 -4.42 -8.59
N ASN A 465 -15.77 -5.18 -7.66
CA ASN A 465 -15.45 -6.60 -7.51
C ASN A 465 -16.18 -7.44 -8.57
N VAL A 466 -15.83 -8.72 -8.70
CA VAL A 466 -16.41 -9.62 -9.71
C VAL A 466 -17.94 -9.68 -9.68
N LEU A 467 -18.57 -9.57 -8.49
CA LEU A 467 -20.03 -9.54 -8.38
C LEU A 467 -20.62 -8.23 -8.91
N GLY A 468 -19.98 -7.09 -8.63
CA GLY A 468 -20.38 -5.79 -9.16
C GLY A 468 -20.26 -5.73 -10.69
N LEU A 469 -19.21 -6.32 -11.25
CA LEU A 469 -19.05 -6.50 -12.69
C LEU A 469 -20.14 -7.42 -13.26
N ALA A 470 -20.47 -8.50 -12.55
CA ALA A 470 -21.51 -9.43 -12.98
C ALA A 470 -22.89 -8.78 -13.07
N VAL A 471 -23.24 -7.88 -12.15
CA VAL A 471 -24.51 -7.12 -12.20
C VAL A 471 -24.57 -6.24 -13.45
N GLU A 472 -23.53 -5.43 -13.70
CA GLU A 472 -23.50 -4.49 -14.84
C GLU A 472 -23.49 -5.22 -16.18
N ILE A 473 -22.71 -6.30 -16.28
CA ILE A 473 -22.60 -7.08 -17.51
C ILE A 473 -23.88 -7.87 -17.79
N ASP A 474 -24.55 -8.40 -16.77
CA ASP A 474 -25.83 -9.08 -16.94
C ASP A 474 -26.94 -8.12 -17.37
N ALA A 475 -26.97 -6.91 -16.77
CA ALA A 475 -27.87 -5.84 -17.22
C ALA A 475 -27.60 -5.42 -18.67
N LEU A 476 -26.32 -5.33 -19.08
CA LEU A 476 -25.93 -5.05 -20.46
C LEU A 476 -26.40 -6.14 -21.43
N ARG A 477 -26.27 -7.41 -21.05
CA ARG A 477 -26.75 -8.54 -21.88
C ARG A 477 -28.27 -8.54 -22.02
N ALA A 478 -28.99 -8.09 -21.00
CA ALA A 478 -30.45 -7.96 -21.04
C ALA A 478 -30.93 -6.77 -21.90
N ALA A 479 -30.05 -5.82 -22.23
CA ALA A 479 -30.38 -4.67 -23.08
C ALA A 479 -30.39 -5.03 -24.57
N ASP A 480 -31.18 -4.29 -25.35
CA ASP A 480 -31.19 -4.36 -26.81
C ASP A 480 -29.85 -3.94 -27.42
N ALA A 481 -29.67 -4.23 -28.72
CA ALA A 481 -28.49 -3.80 -29.47
C ALA A 481 -28.31 -2.28 -29.35
N GLY A 482 -27.13 -1.85 -28.88
CA GLY A 482 -26.77 -0.44 -28.70
C GLY A 482 -25.95 0.11 -29.85
N ASP A 483 -25.79 1.43 -29.91
CA ASP A 483 -24.83 2.07 -30.82
C ASP A 483 -23.38 1.82 -30.31
N PRO A 484 -22.52 1.14 -31.09
CA PRO A 484 -21.13 0.91 -30.69
C PRO A 484 -20.31 2.19 -30.53
N ALA A 485 -20.76 3.35 -31.03
CA ALA A 485 -20.09 4.64 -30.86
C ALA A 485 -19.87 4.99 -29.38
N VAL A 486 -20.73 4.50 -28.47
CA VAL A 486 -20.57 4.71 -27.02
C VAL A 486 -19.24 4.18 -26.46
N LEU A 487 -18.62 3.21 -27.13
CA LEU A 487 -17.37 2.60 -26.68
C LEU A 487 -16.18 3.57 -26.70
N VAL A 488 -16.25 4.65 -27.50
CA VAL A 488 -15.21 5.68 -27.56
C VAL A 488 -15.07 6.43 -26.23
N ASP A 489 -16.11 6.42 -25.40
CA ASP A 489 -16.10 7.06 -24.09
C ASP A 489 -15.34 6.25 -23.02
N GLY A 490 -14.92 5.03 -23.35
CA GLY A 490 -14.08 4.19 -22.49
C GLY A 490 -12.60 4.49 -22.68
N THR A 491 -11.80 4.13 -21.67
CA THR A 491 -10.34 4.29 -21.68
C THR A 491 -9.62 3.02 -22.16
N VAL A 492 -10.31 1.89 -22.11
CA VAL A 492 -9.86 0.57 -22.57
C VAL A 492 -11.10 -0.25 -22.92
N SER A 493 -10.98 -1.10 -23.95
CA SER A 493 -12.10 -1.94 -24.39
C SER A 493 -11.92 -3.41 -24.03
N LEU A 494 -13.01 -4.08 -23.64
CA LEU A 494 -13.15 -5.52 -23.53
C LEU A 494 -14.32 -6.00 -24.38
N ALA A 495 -14.05 -6.88 -25.34
CA ALA A 495 -15.07 -7.53 -26.14
C ALA A 495 -15.13 -9.04 -25.83
N ASP A 496 -16.31 -9.55 -25.48
CA ASP A 496 -16.57 -10.97 -25.27
C ASP A 496 -17.91 -11.35 -25.88
N PHE A 497 -17.86 -12.02 -27.04
CA PHE A 497 -19.06 -12.42 -27.76
C PHE A 497 -19.53 -13.84 -27.42
N GLY A 498 -18.88 -14.50 -26.46
CA GLY A 498 -19.28 -15.81 -25.97
C GLY A 498 -19.19 -16.95 -27.00
N PRO A 499 -19.97 -18.03 -26.79
CA PRO A 499 -19.97 -19.22 -27.64
C PRO A 499 -20.35 -18.90 -29.10
N GLY A 500 -19.67 -19.52 -30.06
CA GLY A 500 -19.91 -19.30 -31.50
C GLY A 500 -19.20 -18.09 -32.10
N SER A 501 -18.42 -17.36 -31.29
CA SER A 501 -17.50 -16.33 -31.78
C SER A 501 -16.24 -16.94 -32.41
N ALA A 502 -15.37 -16.11 -33.00
CA ALA A 502 -14.11 -16.57 -33.57
C ALA A 502 -13.18 -17.13 -32.48
N MET A 503 -12.30 -18.08 -32.85
CA MET A 503 -11.28 -18.65 -31.94
C MET A 503 -10.44 -17.56 -31.27
N TYR A 504 -10.04 -16.56 -32.05
CA TYR A 504 -9.51 -15.28 -31.58
C TYR A 504 -9.74 -14.24 -32.67
N ALA A 505 -9.75 -12.98 -32.29
CA ALA A 505 -9.72 -11.86 -33.23
C ALA A 505 -9.10 -10.65 -32.56
N ALA A 506 -8.31 -9.89 -33.31
CA ALA A 506 -7.78 -8.62 -32.84
C ALA A 506 -8.97 -7.66 -32.57
N PRO A 507 -9.09 -7.09 -31.36
CA PRO A 507 -10.01 -5.97 -31.15
C PRO A 507 -9.52 -4.74 -31.92
N LEU A 508 -10.42 -3.80 -32.15
CA LEU A 508 -10.06 -2.49 -32.67
C LEU A 508 -9.72 -1.57 -31.50
N VAL A 509 -8.55 -0.94 -31.54
CA VAL A 509 -8.23 0.18 -30.64
C VAL A 509 -9.00 1.40 -31.13
N LEU A 510 -9.88 1.93 -30.28
CA LEU A 510 -10.72 3.08 -30.61
C LEU A 510 -9.97 4.39 -30.37
N PRO A 511 -10.35 5.48 -31.06
CA PRO A 511 -9.79 6.79 -30.77
C PRO A 511 -9.93 7.13 -29.29
N GLY A 512 -8.86 7.66 -28.69
CA GLY A 512 -8.81 7.94 -27.26
C GLY A 512 -8.41 6.76 -26.37
N GLN A 513 -8.09 5.61 -26.94
CA GLN A 513 -7.56 4.43 -26.24
C GLN A 513 -6.19 4.05 -26.84
N VAL A 514 -5.36 3.34 -26.06
CA VAL A 514 -4.12 2.73 -26.58
C VAL A 514 -4.13 1.21 -26.49
N ALA A 515 -5.13 0.61 -25.84
CA ALA A 515 -5.26 -0.83 -25.71
C ALA A 515 -6.73 -1.27 -25.78
N ALA A 516 -6.95 -2.45 -26.35
CA ALA A 516 -8.23 -3.14 -26.34
C ALA A 516 -7.98 -4.64 -26.23
N VAL A 517 -8.85 -5.37 -25.54
CA VAL A 517 -8.78 -6.82 -25.37
C VAL A 517 -10.05 -7.47 -25.90
N ARG A 518 -9.88 -8.60 -26.59
CA ARG A 518 -10.97 -9.46 -27.02
C ARG A 518 -10.77 -10.88 -26.49
N VAL A 519 -11.85 -11.44 -25.99
CA VAL A 519 -11.95 -12.84 -25.59
C VAL A 519 -12.45 -13.63 -26.81
N GLY A 520 -11.71 -14.67 -27.18
CA GLY A 520 -12.10 -15.65 -28.18
C GLY A 520 -13.06 -16.70 -27.62
N ALA A 521 -13.58 -17.56 -28.49
CA ALA A 521 -14.51 -18.61 -28.08
C ALA A 521 -13.93 -19.52 -26.97
N VAL A 522 -14.72 -19.70 -25.91
CA VAL A 522 -14.44 -20.67 -24.84
C VAL A 522 -14.85 -22.06 -25.33
N ASP A 523 -13.88 -22.93 -25.60
CA ASP A 523 -14.11 -24.30 -26.08
C ASP A 523 -13.23 -25.30 -25.32
N GLU A 524 -13.63 -26.56 -25.29
CA GLU A 524 -12.76 -27.64 -24.80
C GLU A 524 -11.64 -27.91 -25.81
N ARG A 525 -10.39 -27.78 -25.37
CA ARG A 525 -9.20 -28.02 -26.19
C ARG A 525 -8.20 -28.93 -25.47
N VAL A 526 -7.33 -29.57 -26.26
CA VAL A 526 -6.22 -30.36 -25.74
C VAL A 526 -5.11 -29.42 -25.31
N VAL A 527 -4.81 -29.40 -24.01
CA VAL A 527 -3.75 -28.58 -23.42
C VAL A 527 -2.61 -29.44 -22.89
N ALA A 528 -1.38 -28.95 -23.05
CA ALA A 528 -0.21 -29.59 -22.47
C ALA A 528 -0.20 -29.42 -20.93
N ARG A 529 0.20 -30.48 -20.23
CA ARG A 529 0.43 -30.53 -18.78
C ARG A 529 1.88 -30.95 -18.52
N GLU A 530 2.36 -30.74 -17.29
CA GLU A 530 3.71 -31.13 -16.86
C GLU A 530 4.04 -32.60 -17.20
N ARG A 531 3.03 -33.48 -17.18
CA ARG A 531 3.10 -34.87 -17.65
C ARG A 531 1.89 -35.23 -18.52
N GLY A 532 1.95 -34.90 -19.80
CA GLY A 532 0.98 -35.36 -20.82
C GLY A 532 0.03 -34.28 -21.31
N PHE A 533 -1.17 -34.67 -21.72
CA PHE A 533 -2.21 -33.78 -22.25
C PHE A 533 -3.53 -33.98 -21.51
N ALA A 534 -4.31 -32.92 -21.38
CA ALA A 534 -5.67 -32.97 -20.83
C ALA A 534 -6.63 -32.21 -21.76
N LEU A 535 -7.92 -32.58 -21.73
CA LEU A 535 -8.96 -31.69 -22.22
C LEU A 535 -9.25 -30.66 -21.13
N ALA A 536 -9.26 -29.38 -21.50
CA ALA A 536 -9.61 -28.29 -20.61
C ALA A 536 -10.43 -27.23 -21.36
N PRO A 537 -11.34 -26.51 -20.69
CA PRO A 537 -11.93 -25.32 -21.27
C PRO A 537 -10.83 -24.27 -21.45
N THR A 538 -10.65 -23.78 -22.67
CA THR A 538 -9.68 -22.71 -22.96
C THR A 538 -10.30 -21.57 -23.73
N ALA A 539 -9.69 -20.40 -23.64
CA ALA A 539 -9.97 -19.26 -24.50
C ALA A 539 -8.67 -18.62 -24.98
N PHE A 540 -8.75 -17.86 -26.06
CA PHE A 540 -7.66 -16.98 -26.46
C PHE A 540 -7.98 -15.55 -26.03
N LEU A 541 -7.02 -14.90 -25.38
CA LEU A 541 -7.08 -13.46 -25.14
C LEU A 541 -6.24 -12.77 -26.19
N CYS A 542 -6.85 -11.86 -26.95
CA CYS A 542 -6.15 -11.07 -27.95
C CYS A 542 -6.15 -9.60 -27.53
N ALA A 543 -4.97 -9.01 -27.36
CA ALA A 543 -4.82 -7.59 -27.08
C ALA A 543 -4.34 -6.87 -28.34
N SER A 544 -5.03 -5.82 -28.74
CA SER A 544 -4.54 -4.85 -29.71
C SER A 544 -4.06 -3.60 -28.99
N ILE A 545 -2.98 -3.01 -29.50
CA ILE A 545 -2.36 -1.82 -28.94
C ILE A 545 -2.12 -0.76 -30.02
N ASP A 546 -2.12 0.52 -29.63
CA ASP A 546 -1.56 1.61 -30.44
C ASP A 546 -0.04 1.59 -30.30
N HIS A 547 0.66 1.20 -31.36
CA HIS A 547 2.11 1.03 -31.36
C HIS A 547 2.88 2.37 -31.26
N ARG A 548 2.18 3.51 -31.31
CA ARG A 548 2.79 4.81 -31.00
C ARG A 548 2.94 5.03 -29.49
N ALA A 549 2.14 4.32 -28.70
CA ALA A 549 2.09 4.46 -27.24
C ALA A 549 2.63 3.23 -26.50
N LEU A 550 2.39 2.04 -27.02
CA LEU A 550 2.78 0.77 -26.42
C LEU A 550 3.62 -0.06 -27.40
N ASP A 551 4.38 -1.03 -26.90
CA ASP A 551 5.08 -1.99 -27.73
C ASP A 551 4.60 -3.44 -27.52
N GLY A 552 5.16 -4.38 -28.28
CA GLY A 552 4.80 -5.79 -28.16
C GLY A 552 5.11 -6.41 -26.79
N MET A 553 6.06 -5.85 -26.04
CA MET A 553 6.35 -6.28 -24.67
C MET A 553 5.22 -5.87 -23.73
N ASP A 554 4.68 -4.66 -23.89
CA ASP A 554 3.54 -4.17 -23.12
C ASP A 554 2.28 -5.02 -23.36
N ALA A 555 2.00 -5.34 -24.63
CA ALA A 555 0.88 -6.23 -24.98
C ALA A 555 1.06 -7.63 -24.39
N GLY A 556 2.30 -8.17 -24.41
CA GLY A 556 2.64 -9.44 -23.79
C GLY A 556 2.52 -9.42 -22.26
N ALA A 557 2.93 -8.33 -21.61
CA ALA A 557 2.82 -8.14 -20.16
C ALA A 557 1.35 -8.08 -19.72
N LEU A 558 0.51 -7.33 -20.45
CA LEU A 558 -0.92 -7.19 -20.18
C LEU A 558 -1.61 -8.55 -20.27
N LEU A 559 -1.40 -9.27 -21.38
CA LEU A 559 -1.97 -10.61 -21.58
C LEU A 559 -1.44 -11.64 -20.59
N GLY A 560 -0.15 -11.57 -20.25
CA GLY A 560 0.48 -12.43 -19.26
C GLY A 560 -0.10 -12.23 -17.85
N ALA A 561 -0.36 -10.99 -17.45
CA ALA A 561 -1.03 -10.67 -16.19
C ALA A 561 -2.47 -11.20 -16.16
N MET A 562 -3.25 -10.96 -17.23
CA MET A 562 -4.61 -11.52 -17.34
C MET A 562 -4.60 -13.05 -17.23
N LYS A 563 -3.69 -13.73 -17.93
CA LYS A 563 -3.53 -15.20 -17.88
C LYS A 563 -3.31 -15.69 -16.46
N ARG A 564 -2.40 -15.07 -15.70
CA ARG A 564 -2.14 -15.45 -14.29
C ARG A 564 -3.39 -15.32 -13.42
N VAL A 565 -4.17 -14.26 -13.60
CA VAL A 565 -5.40 -14.03 -12.81
C VAL A 565 -6.49 -15.06 -13.12
N LEU A 566 -6.60 -15.47 -14.38
CA LEU A 566 -7.62 -16.44 -14.83
C LEU A 566 -7.24 -17.88 -14.49
N GLU A 567 -5.94 -18.20 -14.49
CA GLU A 567 -5.41 -19.54 -14.22
C GLU A 567 -5.14 -19.83 -12.74
N ARG A 568 -5.24 -18.83 -11.84
CA ARG A 568 -5.03 -19.04 -10.40
C ARG A 568 -6.08 -20.00 -9.81
N GLU A 569 -5.66 -20.79 -8.83
CA GLU A 569 -6.50 -21.78 -8.14
C GLU A 569 -7.63 -21.17 -7.30
#